data_AF-A0A1D9BB80-F1
#
_entry.id   AF-A0A1D9BB80-F1
#
_cell.length_a   1.000
_cell.length_b   1.000
_cell.length_c   1.000
_cell.angle_alpha   90.00
_cell.angle_beta   90.00
_cell.angle_gamma   90.00
#
_symmetry.space_group_name_H-M   'P 1'
#
loop_
_entity.id
_entity.type
_entity.pdbx_description
1 polymer ?
#
loop_
_entity_poly.entity_id
_entity_poly.type
_entity_poly.pdbx_seq_one_letter_code
_entity_poly.pdbx_strand_id
1 'polypeptide(L)'
;MAMLDGLAPAQTMAVVFRAIDHEFAGAGGRRFNPARTAGIGAAIYAAMFGYAFRFVADPGERGGHRWENEIPQHGYSPPFQSLFIEAMLLVDTHRRRRHAMAEPL
;
A
#
# COMPACT_ATOMS: atom_id res chain seq x y z
N MET A 1 -17.30 6.95 -8.68
CA MET A 1 -15.84 6.83 -8.43
C MET A 1 -15.40 8.00 -7.55
N ALA A 2 -14.46 7.79 -6.63
CA ALA A 2 -14.14 8.61 -5.43
C ALA A 2 -14.02 10.14 -5.56
N MET A 3 -14.06 10.72 -6.78
CA MET A 3 -14.23 12.16 -6.97
C MET A 3 -15.65 12.68 -6.61
N LEU A 4 -16.65 11.80 -6.45
CA LEU A 4 -18.03 12.21 -6.12
C LEU A 4 -18.24 12.68 -4.67
N ASP A 5 -17.32 12.36 -3.74
CA ASP A 5 -17.46 12.65 -2.30
C ASP A 5 -16.52 13.77 -1.80
N GLY A 6 -15.87 14.52 -2.70
CA GLY A 6 -15.00 15.65 -2.33
C GLY A 6 -13.70 15.26 -1.62
N LEU A 7 -13.30 13.99 -1.68
CA LEU A 7 -12.03 13.53 -1.10
C LEU A 7 -10.84 14.03 -1.92
N ALA A 8 -9.82 14.55 -1.22
CA ALA A 8 -8.53 14.83 -1.83
C ALA A 8 -7.90 13.53 -2.40
N PRO A 9 -7.07 13.60 -3.46
CA PRO A 9 -6.45 12.41 -4.04
C PRO A 9 -5.67 11.55 -3.03
N ALA A 10 -4.96 12.17 -2.08
CA ALA A 10 -4.27 11.46 -1.00
C ALA A 10 -5.24 10.74 -0.05
N GLN A 11 -6.42 11.30 0.22
CA GLN A 11 -7.45 10.66 1.04
C GLN A 11 -8.09 9.47 0.32
N THR A 12 -8.34 9.61 -0.98
CA THR A 12 -8.80 8.49 -1.83
C THR A 12 -7.79 7.35 -1.78
N MET A 13 -6.50 7.66 -1.94
CA MET A 13 -5.42 6.68 -1.85
C MET A 13 -5.33 6.04 -0.45
N ALA A 14 -5.50 6.83 0.61
CA ALA A 14 -5.52 6.32 1.98
C ALA A 14 -6.68 5.35 2.25
N VAL A 15 -7.87 5.59 1.66
CA VAL A 15 -9.00 4.66 1.73
C VAL A 15 -8.66 3.34 1.04
N VAL A 16 -8.10 3.39 -0.16
CA VAL A 16 -7.67 2.18 -0.90
C VAL A 16 -6.65 1.41 -0.07
N PHE A 17 -5.64 2.09 0.46
CA PHE A 17 -4.64 1.48 1.33
C PHE A 17 -5.24 0.80 2.55
N ARG A 18 -6.19 1.46 3.23
CA ARG A 18 -6.86 0.86 4.39
C ARG A 18 -7.71 -0.34 4.02
N ALA A 19 -8.32 -0.36 2.84
CA ALA A 19 -9.11 -1.50 2.37
C ALA A 19 -8.23 -2.74 2.15
N ILE A 20 -6.99 -2.55 1.67
CA ILE A 20 -6.03 -3.65 1.44
C ILE A 20 -5.12 -3.94 2.65
N ASP A 21 -5.15 -3.11 3.69
CA ASP A 21 -4.34 -3.24 4.91
C ASP A 21 -4.95 -4.24 5.90
N HIS A 22 -4.98 -5.51 5.50
CA HIS A 22 -5.36 -6.61 6.37
C HIS A 22 -4.35 -7.75 6.27
N GLU A 23 -4.27 -8.54 7.33
CA GLU A 23 -3.45 -9.75 7.34
C GLU A 23 -4.16 -10.86 6.56
N PHE A 24 -3.44 -11.45 5.62
CA PHE A 24 -3.82 -12.65 4.89
C PHE A 24 -3.00 -13.83 5.37
N ALA A 25 -3.57 -15.03 5.27
CA ALA A 25 -2.82 -16.27 5.44
C ALA A 25 -2.09 -16.59 4.13
N GLY A 26 -0.76 -16.56 4.15
CA GLY A 26 0.07 -16.96 3.02
C GLY A 26 0.31 -18.47 2.97
N ALA A 27 1.04 -18.92 1.94
CA ALA A 27 1.48 -20.31 1.85
C ALA A 27 2.27 -20.71 3.11
N GLY A 28 1.93 -21.87 3.69
CA GLY A 28 2.51 -22.34 4.95
C GLY A 28 1.91 -21.72 6.23
N GLY A 29 0.78 -21.02 6.13
CA GLY A 29 0.04 -20.49 7.29
C GLY A 29 0.64 -19.22 7.90
N ARG A 30 1.73 -18.69 7.31
CA ARG A 30 2.37 -17.46 7.76
C ARG A 30 1.50 -16.26 7.40
N ARG A 31 1.18 -15.42 8.38
CA ARG A 31 0.47 -14.17 8.13
C ARG A 31 1.34 -13.19 7.35
N PHE A 32 0.78 -12.56 6.33
CA PHE A 32 1.41 -11.47 5.59
C PHE A 32 0.39 -10.39 5.28
N ASN A 33 0.84 -9.19 4.95
CA ASN A 33 -0.04 -8.09 4.58
C ASN A 33 0.49 -7.47 3.27
N PRO A 34 -0.23 -7.60 2.14
CA PRO A 34 0.23 -7.16 0.83
C PRO A 34 0.42 -5.64 0.76
N ALA A 35 -0.32 -4.88 1.56
CA ALA A 35 -0.17 -3.43 1.68
C ALA A 35 1.14 -3.02 2.38
N ARG A 36 1.80 -3.95 3.07
CA ARG A 36 3.06 -3.76 3.80
C ARG A 36 4.21 -4.53 3.18
N THR A 37 3.97 -5.15 2.03
CA THR A 37 4.98 -5.90 1.28
C THR A 37 5.78 -4.95 0.40
N ALA A 38 7.10 -5.20 0.28
CA ALA A 38 7.99 -4.43 -0.57
C ALA A 38 7.42 -4.29 -2.00
N GLY A 39 7.59 -3.11 -2.59
CA GLY A 39 7.13 -2.80 -3.95
C GLY A 39 5.65 -2.42 -4.09
N ILE A 40 4.86 -2.36 -3.01
CA ILE A 40 3.42 -2.03 -3.08
C ILE A 40 3.14 -0.69 -3.79
N GLY A 41 3.96 0.34 -3.57
CA GLY A 41 3.77 1.62 -4.25
C GLY A 41 3.96 1.55 -5.76
N ALA A 42 4.88 0.68 -6.20
CA ALA A 42 5.13 0.44 -7.59
C ALA A 42 4.00 -0.40 -8.20
N ALA A 43 3.45 -1.38 -7.47
CA ALA A 43 2.27 -2.10 -7.91
C ALA A 43 1.04 -1.18 -8.06
N ILE A 44 0.81 -0.25 -7.12
CA ILE A 44 -0.29 0.71 -7.20
C ILE A 44 -0.11 1.64 -8.40
N TYR A 45 1.09 2.17 -8.60
CA TYR A 45 1.40 2.98 -9.77
C TYR A 45 1.22 2.20 -11.07
N ALA A 46 1.73 0.97 -11.13
CA ALA A 46 1.58 0.09 -12.27
C ALA A 46 0.11 -0.15 -12.61
N ALA A 47 -0.72 -0.46 -11.61
CA ALA A 47 -2.16 -0.62 -11.78
C ALA A 47 -2.85 0.64 -12.31
N MET A 48 -2.46 1.83 -11.83
CA MET A 48 -3.05 3.10 -12.26
C MET A 48 -2.74 3.45 -13.71
N PHE A 49 -1.54 3.13 -14.18
CA PHE A 49 -1.05 3.50 -15.51
C PHE A 49 -1.03 2.33 -16.50
N GLY A 50 -1.58 1.17 -16.12
CA GLY A 50 -1.68 0.00 -16.99
C GLY A 50 -0.36 -0.75 -17.22
N TYR A 51 0.64 -0.55 -16.37
CA TYR A 51 1.88 -1.34 -16.42
C TYR A 51 1.67 -2.72 -15.80
N ALA A 52 2.45 -3.70 -16.27
CA ALA A 52 2.45 -5.03 -15.68
C ALA A 52 2.99 -5.00 -14.25
N PHE A 53 2.36 -5.76 -13.36
CA PHE A 53 2.82 -6.00 -12.01
C PHE A 53 2.38 -7.38 -11.56
N ARG A 54 3.11 -7.96 -10.60
CA ARG A 54 2.82 -9.29 -10.06
C ARG A 54 3.27 -9.40 -8.62
N PHE A 55 2.61 -10.28 -7.89
CA PHE A 55 2.97 -10.67 -6.54
C PHE A 55 3.74 -11.98 -6.60
N VAL A 56 5.00 -12.00 -6.17
CA VAL A 56 5.89 -13.15 -6.28
C VAL A 56 6.44 -13.56 -4.92
N ALA A 57 6.77 -14.84 -4.77
CA ALA A 57 7.50 -15.33 -3.61
C ALA A 57 8.94 -14.81 -3.62
N ASP A 58 9.38 -14.23 -2.51
CA ASP A 58 10.74 -13.76 -2.28
C ASP A 58 11.16 -14.15 -0.85
N PRO A 59 11.97 -15.20 -0.69
CA PRO A 59 12.43 -15.66 0.62
C PRO A 59 13.25 -14.63 1.39
N GLY A 60 13.84 -13.64 0.71
CA GLY A 60 14.63 -12.57 1.32
C GLY A 60 13.78 -11.50 2.00
N GLU A 61 12.48 -11.45 1.71
CA GLU A 61 11.56 -10.45 2.26
C GLU A 61 10.89 -10.91 3.56
N ARG A 62 10.58 -9.95 4.44
CA ARG A 62 9.97 -10.23 5.76
C ARG A 62 8.64 -10.98 5.68
N GLY A 63 7.94 -10.91 4.54
CA GLY A 63 6.69 -11.62 4.28
C GLY A 63 6.83 -12.85 3.36
N GLY A 64 8.05 -13.20 2.94
CA GLY A 64 8.29 -14.26 1.96
C GLY A 64 7.79 -13.92 0.55
N HIS A 65 7.39 -12.67 0.31
CA HIS A 65 6.78 -12.21 -0.93
C HIS A 65 7.18 -10.76 -1.21
N ARG A 66 7.13 -10.36 -2.47
CA ARG A 66 7.27 -8.98 -2.93
C ARG A 66 6.34 -8.66 -4.10
N TRP A 67 6.11 -7.37 -4.30
CA TRP A 67 5.54 -6.85 -5.54
C TRP A 67 6.65 -6.55 -6.55
N GLU A 68 6.51 -7.10 -7.74
CA GLU A 68 7.30 -6.74 -8.91
C GLU A 68 6.45 -5.96 -9.89
N ASN A 69 7.10 -5.12 -10.68
CA ASN A 69 6.46 -4.25 -11.64
C ASN A 69 7.40 -4.01 -12.83
N GLU A 70 6.82 -3.64 -13.96
CA GLU A 70 7.53 -3.25 -15.18
C GLU A 70 7.39 -1.73 -15.42
N ILE A 71 7.51 -0.92 -14.36
CA ILE A 71 7.52 0.54 -14.52
C ILE A 71 8.81 0.93 -15.27
N PRO A 72 8.73 1.82 -16.28
CA PRO A 72 9.92 2.29 -16.98
C PRO A 72 10.91 3.02 -16.05
N GLN A 73 12.18 3.11 -16.44
CA GLN A 73 13.25 3.70 -15.62
C GLN A 73 13.01 5.15 -15.16
N HIS A 74 12.09 5.89 -15.79
CA HIS A 74 11.68 7.21 -15.32
C HIS A 74 11.03 7.18 -13.92
N GLY A 75 10.64 6.00 -13.43
CA GLY A 75 10.09 5.80 -12.08
C GLY A 75 8.74 6.50 -11.89
N TYR A 76 8.46 6.87 -10.65
CA TYR A 76 7.26 7.64 -10.32
C TYR A 76 7.33 9.05 -10.90
N SER A 77 6.20 9.56 -11.37
CA SER A 77 6.08 11.01 -11.50
C SER A 77 6.21 11.67 -10.10
N PRO A 78 6.91 12.81 -9.96
CA PRO A 78 7.04 13.50 -8.69
C PRO A 78 5.69 13.81 -7.98
N PRO A 79 4.61 14.18 -8.70
CA PRO A 79 3.30 14.34 -8.08
C PRO A 79 2.75 13.06 -7.48
N PHE A 80 2.90 11.91 -8.16
CA PHE A 80 2.43 10.63 -7.64
C PHE A 80 3.19 10.24 -6.38
N GLN A 81 4.51 10.38 -6.38
CA GLN A 81 5.34 10.04 -5.23
C GLN A 81 4.92 10.84 -3.98
N SER A 82 4.60 12.12 -4.15
CA SER A 82 4.13 12.97 -3.06
C SER A 82 2.79 12.49 -2.50
N LEU A 83 1.80 12.25 -3.38
CA LEU A 83 0.48 11.73 -2.99
C LEU A 83 0.57 10.37 -2.29
N PHE A 84 1.46 9.50 -2.77
CA PHE A 84 1.68 8.18 -2.21
C PHE A 84 2.23 8.25 -0.78
N ILE A 85 3.26 9.08 -0.56
CA ILE A 85 3.87 9.29 0.76
C ILE A 85 2.83 9.89 1.73
N GLU A 86 2.09 10.91 1.30
CA GLU A 86 1.02 11.53 2.11
C GLU A 86 -0.04 10.50 2.54
N ALA A 87 -0.47 9.64 1.62
CA ALA A 87 -1.43 8.58 1.93
C ALA A 87 -0.88 7.59 2.97
N MET A 88 0.39 7.16 2.85
CA MET A 88 1.00 6.28 3.84
C MET A 88 1.09 6.93 5.22
N LEU A 89 1.47 8.22 5.29
CA LEU A 89 1.55 8.97 6.55
C LEU A 89 0.18 9.13 7.22
N LEU A 90 -0.87 9.36 6.44
CA LEU A 90 -2.25 9.42 6.94
C LEU A 90 -2.67 8.07 7.55
N VAL A 91 -2.41 6.96 6.86
CA VAL A 91 -2.71 5.61 7.34
C VAL A 91 -1.96 5.33 8.65
N ASP A 92 -0.67 5.62 8.72
CA ASP A 92 0.13 5.41 9.92
C ASP A 92 -0.32 6.27 11.09
N THR A 93 -0.70 7.53 10.83
CA THR A 93 -1.26 8.42 11.85
C THR A 93 -2.55 7.85 12.44
N HIS A 94 -3.44 7.33 11.58
CA HIS A 94 -4.67 6.67 12.03
C HIS A 94 -4.41 5.41 12.85
N ARG A 95 -3.41 4.60 12.48
CA ARG A 95 -3.01 3.42 13.26
C ARG A 95 -2.51 3.80 14.64
N ARG A 96 -1.60 4.78 14.74
CA ARG A 96 -1.07 5.26 16.02
C ARG A 96 -2.18 5.74 16.94
N ARG A 97 -3.14 6.52 16.42
CA ARG A 97 -4.31 6.97 17.19
C ARG A 97 -5.15 5.80 17.69
N ARG A 98 -5.43 4.79 16.85
CA ARG A 98 -6.17 3.60 17.27
C ARG A 98 -5.44 2.79 18.35
N HIS A 99 -4.13 2.64 18.27
CA HIS A 99 -3.35 1.94 19.28
C HIS A 99 -3.35 2.69 20.62
N ALA A 100 -3.15 4.02 20.59
CA ALA A 100 -3.20 4.85 21.80
C ALA A 100 -4.57 4.81 22.50
N MET A 101 -5.66 4.60 21.75
CA MET A 101 -7.01 4.45 22.32
C MET A 101 -7.33 3.01 22.77
N ALA A 102 -6.51 2.03 22.39
CA ALA A 102 -6.72 0.61 22.69
C ALA A 102 -5.88 0.10 23.88
N GLU A 103 -4.97 0.91 24.42
CA GLU A 103 -4.34 0.63 25.71
C GLU A 103 -5.33 0.97 26.84
N PRO A 104 -5.68 0.03 27.73
CA PRO A 104 -6.51 0.32 28.88
C PRO A 104 -5.71 1.17 29.88
N LEU A 105 -6.35 2.18 30.44
CA LEU A 105 -5.90 2.89 31.65
C LEU A 105 -5.72 1.93 32.82
#